data_AF-A0AAW0GUH6-F1
#
_entry.id   AF-A0AAW0GUH6-F1
#
_cell.length_a   1.000
_cell.length_b   1.000
_cell.length_c   1.000
_cell.angle_alpha   90.00
_cell.angle_beta   90.00
_cell.angle_gamma   90.00
#
_symmetry.space_group_name_H-M   'P 1'
#
loop_
_entity.id
_entity.type
_entity.pdbx_description
1 polymer ?
#
loop_
_entity_poly.entity_id
_entity_poly.type
_entity_poly.pdbx_seq_one_letter_code
_entity_poly.pdbx_strand_id
1 'polypeptide(L)'
;MRFQGSTYILYWLLTIHVIGIWLFVRGFLLTRLALSEVNSCDPSAETCSLPPSYNRAVVIIIDSLRFDFISPNPPVPPSSYYHHVLKAPAELSKSYPDRSTILCAFSDPTTTTSQRIKGITTGSLPTFVEMGYNFGAPSVLEDSLIRQLHSLGKRQIDSFYWRRHLDFGLSNIFRSQHHIPLQRI
;
A
#
# COMPACT_ATOMS: atom_id res chain seq x y z
N MET A 1 -58.74 13.65 15.18
CA MET A 1 -57.66 14.48 15.79
C MET A 1 -56.48 13.70 16.40
N ARG A 2 -56.40 12.36 16.30
CA ARG A 2 -55.28 11.56 16.86
C ARG A 2 -54.01 11.47 16.00
N PHE A 3 -54.07 11.89 14.73
CA PHE A 3 -52.97 11.74 13.76
C PHE A 3 -51.93 12.86 13.80
N GLN A 4 -52.33 14.08 14.20
CA GLN A 4 -51.45 15.25 14.20
C GLN A 4 -50.28 15.11 15.19
N GLY A 5 -50.54 14.59 16.40
CA GLY A 5 -49.48 14.36 17.39
C GLY A 5 -48.41 13.37 16.92
N SER A 6 -48.81 12.33 16.19
CA SER A 6 -47.87 11.33 15.66
C SER A 6 -46.96 11.91 14.57
N THR A 7 -47.49 12.76 13.69
CA THR A 7 -46.68 13.41 12.66
C THR A 7 -45.63 14.36 13.25
N TYR A 8 -45.96 15.11 14.31
CA TYR A 8 -44.99 16.00 14.97
C TYR A 8 -43.84 15.22 15.62
N ILE A 9 -44.12 14.06 16.22
CA ILE A 9 -43.08 13.19 16.81
C ILE A 9 -42.14 12.66 15.72
N LEU A 10 -42.67 12.25 14.57
CA LEU A 10 -41.85 11.78 13.45
C LEU A 10 -40.95 12.88 12.88
N TYR A 11 -41.47 14.10 12.71
CA TYR A 11 -40.64 15.25 12.29
C TYR A 11 -39.54 15.59 13.31
N TRP A 12 -39.85 15.51 14.60
CA TRP A 12 -38.86 15.76 15.65
C TRP A 12 -37.75 14.71 15.67
N LEU A 13 -38.11 13.42 15.57
CA LEU A 13 -37.15 12.32 15.45
C LEU A 13 -36.30 12.44 14.19
N LEU A 14 -36.91 12.79 13.05
CA LEU A 14 -36.19 13.02 11.79
C LEU A 14 -35.17 14.15 11.95
N THR A 15 -35.56 15.25 12.58
CA THR A 15 -34.68 16.42 12.79
C THR A 15 -33.46 16.06 13.63
N ILE A 16 -33.65 15.29 14.71
CA ILE A 16 -32.54 14.80 15.54
C ILE A 16 -31.62 13.88 14.76
N HIS A 17 -32.15 12.98 13.93
CA HIS A 17 -31.32 12.11 13.10
C HIS A 17 -30.53 12.91 12.06
N VAL A 18 -31.13 13.92 11.42
CA VAL A 18 -30.45 14.79 10.47
C VAL A 18 -29.33 15.57 11.14
N ILE A 19 -29.58 16.15 12.33
CA ILE A 19 -28.55 16.86 13.10
C ILE A 19 -27.44 15.90 13.54
N GLY A 20 -27.79 14.70 14.01
CA GLY A 20 -26.84 13.67 14.41
C GLY A 20 -25.95 13.22 13.25
N ILE A 21 -26.53 12.96 12.08
CA ILE A 21 -25.79 12.63 10.86
C ILE A 21 -24.91 13.80 10.45
N TRP A 22 -25.41 15.04 10.49
CA TRP A 22 -24.62 16.22 10.15
C TRP A 22 -23.41 16.41 11.07
N LEU A 23 -23.60 16.29 12.38
CA LEU A 23 -22.52 16.33 13.37
C LEU A 23 -21.55 15.17 13.20
N PHE A 24 -22.05 13.96 12.92
CA PHE A 24 -21.23 12.78 12.69
C PHE A 24 -20.36 12.93 11.44
N VAL A 25 -20.94 13.32 10.31
CA VAL A 25 -20.20 13.50 9.04
C VAL A 25 -19.14 14.60 9.16
N ARG A 26 -19.40 15.67 9.93
CA ARG A 26 -18.43 16.76 10.13
C ARG A 26 -17.38 16.51 11.22
N GLY A 27 -17.74 15.83 12.30
CA GLY A 27 -16.89 15.69 13.49
C GLY A 27 -16.16 14.35 13.58
N PHE A 28 -16.75 13.26 13.08
CA PHE A 28 -16.18 11.91 13.17
C PHE A 28 -15.21 11.61 12.03
N LEU A 29 -15.45 12.17 10.83
CA LEU A 29 -14.54 12.00 9.71
C LEU A 29 -13.36 12.96 9.87
N LEU A 30 -12.25 12.46 10.39
CA LEU A 30 -10.96 13.16 10.47
C LEU A 30 -10.52 13.61 9.06
N THR A 31 -10.81 14.85 8.68
CA THR A 31 -10.23 15.47 7.49
C THR A 31 -8.79 15.87 7.79
N ARG A 32 -7.83 15.05 7.37
CA ARG A 32 -6.41 15.41 7.45
C ARG A 32 -6.11 16.52 6.43
N LEU A 33 -5.35 17.53 6.83
CA LEU A 33 -4.57 18.33 5.89
C LEU A 33 -3.37 17.51 5.43
N ALA A 34 -3.43 16.98 4.21
CA ALA A 34 -2.25 16.45 3.54
C ALA A 34 -1.33 17.64 3.21
N LEU A 35 -0.13 17.64 3.76
CA LEU A 35 0.86 18.67 3.43
C LEU A 35 1.40 18.38 2.03
N SER A 36 1.16 19.31 1.09
CA SER A 36 1.59 19.18 -0.31
C SER A 36 3.06 19.57 -0.52
N GLU A 37 3.76 19.94 0.55
CA GLU A 37 5.15 20.36 0.50
C GLU A 37 6.05 19.17 0.17
N VAL A 38 6.96 19.38 -0.77
CA VAL A 38 7.98 18.43 -1.18
C VAL A 38 9.29 18.83 -0.54
N ASN A 39 10.02 17.87 -0.01
CA ASN A 39 11.33 18.15 0.55
C ASN A 39 12.26 18.71 -0.54
N SER A 40 12.76 19.93 -0.34
CA SER A 40 13.70 20.59 -1.24
C SER A 40 15.16 20.34 -0.87
N CYS A 41 15.41 19.47 0.12
CA CYS A 41 16.76 19.34 0.62
C CYS A 41 17.73 18.78 -0.43
N ASP A 42 18.89 19.44 -0.55
CA ASP A 42 19.94 19.05 -1.46
C ASP A 42 20.60 17.75 -0.95
N PRO A 43 20.60 16.66 -1.73
CA PRO A 43 21.23 15.40 -1.35
C PRO A 43 22.75 15.50 -1.14
N SER A 44 23.39 16.58 -1.60
CA SER A 44 24.82 16.83 -1.37
C SER A 44 25.12 17.46 -0.01
N ALA A 45 24.10 17.95 0.70
CA ALA A 45 24.25 18.48 2.05
C ALA A 45 24.22 17.34 3.08
N GLU A 46 25.33 17.17 3.81
CA GLU A 46 25.48 16.15 4.88
C GLU A 46 24.43 16.28 6.01
N THR A 47 23.78 17.44 6.12
CA THR A 47 22.74 17.71 7.11
C THR A 47 21.39 17.06 6.80
N CYS A 48 21.15 16.61 5.56
CA CYS A 48 19.85 16.10 5.12
C CYS A 48 19.85 14.70 4.55
N SER A 49 21.01 14.21 4.07
CA SER A 49 21.08 12.93 3.37
C SER A 49 22.14 12.03 3.97
N LEU A 50 21.78 10.76 4.16
CA LEU A 50 22.73 9.73 4.57
C LEU A 50 23.52 9.26 3.34
N PRO A 51 24.83 8.98 3.48
CA PRO A 51 25.62 8.47 2.37
C PRO A 51 25.06 7.11 1.91
N PRO A 52 24.90 6.88 0.60
CA PRO A 52 24.33 5.64 0.09
C PRO A 52 25.29 4.47 0.32
N SER A 53 24.83 3.44 1.04
CA SER A 53 25.63 2.22 1.24
C SER A 53 25.66 1.30 0.01
N TYR A 54 24.68 1.40 -0.87
CA TYR A 54 24.52 0.53 -2.04
C TYR A 54 24.14 1.32 -3.29
N ASN A 55 24.61 0.87 -4.46
CA ASN A 55 24.30 1.51 -5.75
C ASN A 55 22.95 1.08 -6.33
N ARG A 56 22.41 -0.06 -5.89
CA ARG A 56 21.14 -0.62 -6.35
C ARG A 56 20.38 -1.20 -5.16
N ALA A 57 19.08 -1.00 -5.15
CA ALA A 57 18.17 -1.57 -4.18
C ALA A 57 16.99 -2.22 -4.90
N VAL A 58 16.51 -3.34 -4.36
CA VAL A 58 15.30 -4.02 -4.82
C VAL A 58 14.33 -4.06 -3.65
N VAL A 59 13.16 -3.46 -3.83
CA VAL A 59 12.07 -3.47 -2.85
C VAL A 59 10.99 -4.40 -3.37
N ILE A 60 10.67 -5.45 -2.60
CA ILE A 60 9.63 -6.42 -2.95
C ILE A 60 8.47 -6.24 -1.97
N ILE A 61 7.30 -5.92 -2.49
CA ILE A 61 6.07 -5.81 -1.70
C ILE A 61 5.24 -7.07 -1.96
N ILE A 62 4.96 -7.83 -0.90
CA ILE A 62 4.15 -9.04 -0.96
C ILE A 62 2.82 -8.72 -0.27
N ASP A 63 1.75 -8.69 -1.04
CA ASP A 63 0.42 -8.43 -0.50
C ASP A 63 -0.03 -9.58 0.42
N SER A 64 -0.71 -9.23 1.51
CA SER A 64 -1.23 -10.17 2.51
C SER A 64 -0.19 -11.10 3.17
N LEU A 65 1.10 -10.75 3.18
CA LEU A 65 2.11 -11.52 3.92
C LEU A 65 2.04 -11.24 5.42
N ARG A 66 1.48 -12.18 6.19
CA ARG A 66 1.45 -12.11 7.65
C ARG A 66 2.81 -12.46 8.25
N PHE A 67 3.15 -11.82 9.37
CA PHE A 67 4.39 -12.08 10.10
C PHE A 67 4.53 -13.55 10.54
N ASP A 68 3.42 -14.19 10.92
CA ASP A 68 3.40 -15.59 11.36
C ASP A 68 3.97 -16.57 10.30
N PHE A 69 3.90 -16.21 9.02
CA PHE A 69 4.34 -17.05 7.90
C PHE A 69 5.87 -17.12 7.79
N ILE A 70 6.56 -16.08 8.28
CA ILE A 70 8.02 -15.91 8.24
C ILE A 70 8.68 -15.99 9.62
N SER A 71 7.90 -15.90 10.70
CA SER A 71 8.43 -15.82 12.06
C SER A 71 9.33 -17.01 12.38
N PRO A 72 10.55 -16.79 12.89
CA PRO A 72 11.42 -17.89 13.32
C PRO A 72 10.82 -18.64 14.52
N ASN A 73 10.03 -17.95 15.36
CA ASN A 73 9.44 -18.47 16.60
C ASN A 73 7.91 -18.39 16.53
N PRO A 74 7.22 -19.45 16.07
CA PRO A 74 5.77 -19.45 16.00
C PRO A 74 5.11 -19.68 17.37
N PRO A 75 3.85 -19.26 17.54
CA PRO A 75 3.06 -19.56 18.74
C PRO A 75 2.76 -21.06 18.87
N VAL A 76 2.54 -21.50 20.11
CA VAL A 76 2.20 -22.88 20.47
C VAL A 76 0.68 -22.98 20.74
N PRO A 77 -0.05 -23.95 20.16
CA PRO A 77 0.42 -25.00 19.25
C PRO A 77 0.71 -24.47 17.83
N PRO A 78 1.75 -25.01 17.15
CA PRO A 78 2.07 -24.56 15.80
C PRO A 78 1.03 -25.05 14.79
N SER A 79 0.60 -24.17 13.88
CA SER A 79 -0.21 -24.51 12.71
C SER A 79 0.68 -24.74 11.50
N SER A 80 0.51 -25.86 10.80
CA SER A 80 1.21 -26.17 9.55
C SER A 80 0.83 -25.23 8.39
N TYR A 81 -0.34 -24.58 8.47
CA TYR A 81 -0.83 -23.69 7.41
C TYR A 81 -0.32 -22.25 7.54
N TYR A 82 0.05 -21.84 8.75
CA TYR A 82 0.36 -20.45 9.05
C TYR A 82 1.80 -20.24 9.54
N HIS A 83 2.52 -21.28 9.93
CA HIS A 83 3.87 -21.13 10.47
C HIS A 83 4.92 -21.75 9.56
N HIS A 84 6.07 -21.08 9.44
CA HIS A 84 7.22 -21.53 8.65
C HIS A 84 6.90 -21.85 7.18
N VAL A 85 5.93 -21.14 6.59
CA VAL A 85 5.57 -21.28 5.17
C VAL A 85 6.69 -20.75 4.29
N LEU A 86 7.28 -19.61 4.67
CA LEU A 86 8.41 -18.99 3.98
C LEU A 86 9.67 -19.06 4.85
N LYS A 87 10.53 -20.03 4.55
CA LYS A 87 11.73 -20.30 5.36
C LYS A 87 12.94 -19.44 5.01
N ALA A 88 13.03 -19.00 3.74
CA ALA A 88 14.21 -18.30 3.23
C ALA A 88 14.61 -17.06 4.07
N PRO A 89 13.67 -16.17 4.49
CA PRO A 89 14.03 -15.04 5.34
C PRO A 89 14.63 -15.49 6.68
N ALA A 90 14.01 -16.46 7.35
CA ALA A 90 14.47 -16.96 8.64
C ALA A 90 15.84 -17.66 8.55
N GLU A 91 16.07 -18.42 7.47
CA GLU A 91 17.37 -19.05 7.18
C GLU A 91 18.44 -17.99 6.91
N LEU A 92 18.16 -16.98 6.10
CA LEU A 92 19.10 -15.90 5.80
C LEU A 92 19.46 -15.08 7.04
N SER A 93 18.49 -14.74 7.89
CA SER A 93 18.75 -14.04 9.15
C SER A 93 19.57 -14.89 10.13
N LYS A 94 19.41 -16.22 10.10
CA LYS A 94 20.22 -17.14 10.91
C LYS A 94 21.65 -17.28 10.38
N SER A 95 21.83 -17.36 9.06
CA SER A 95 23.14 -17.52 8.43
C SER A 95 23.95 -16.23 8.36
N TYR A 96 23.28 -15.08 8.23
CA TYR A 96 23.91 -13.76 8.05
C TYR A 96 23.25 -12.70 8.95
N PRO A 97 23.45 -12.76 10.28
CA PRO A 97 22.79 -11.84 11.22
C PRO A 97 23.15 -10.36 10.97
N ASP A 98 24.36 -10.08 10.48
CA ASP A 98 24.80 -8.70 10.19
C ASP A 98 24.23 -8.13 8.88
N ARG A 99 23.59 -8.96 8.04
CA ARG A 99 23.15 -8.60 6.68
C ARG A 99 21.67 -8.85 6.44
N SER A 100 21.00 -9.59 7.31
CA SER A 100 19.59 -9.93 7.21
C SER A 100 18.94 -9.84 8.57
N THR A 101 17.87 -9.05 8.65
CA THR A 101 17.04 -8.91 9.84
C THR A 101 15.58 -9.05 9.45
N ILE A 102 14.80 -9.62 10.36
CA ILE A 102 13.34 -9.73 10.23
C ILE A 102 12.73 -8.78 11.25
N LEU A 103 11.93 -7.84 10.76
CA LEU A 103 11.23 -6.86 11.58
C LEU A 103 9.72 -7.07 11.46
N CYS A 104 9.02 -6.94 12.58
CA CYS A 104 7.56 -6.95 12.61
C CYS A 104 7.04 -5.51 12.62
N ALA A 105 6.33 -5.11 11.57
CA ALA A 105 5.62 -3.85 11.53
C ALA A 105 4.17 -4.08 11.96
N PHE A 106 3.81 -3.61 13.17
CA PHE A 106 2.42 -3.62 13.61
C PHE A 106 1.65 -2.56 12.82
N SER A 107 0.56 -2.95 12.16
CA SER A 107 -0.30 -2.02 11.44
C SER A 107 -1.49 -1.67 12.32
N ASP A 108 -1.65 -0.39 12.64
CA ASP A 108 -2.90 0.10 13.22
C ASP A 108 -4.07 -0.14 12.27
N PRO A 109 -5.30 -0.31 12.79
CA PRO A 109 -6.47 -0.57 11.99
C PRO A 109 -6.76 0.60 11.03
N THR A 110 -6.29 0.46 9.80
CA THR A 110 -7.09 0.19 8.60
C THR A 110 -6.23 -0.73 7.71
N THR A 111 -6.66 -1.97 7.45
CA THR A 111 -5.78 -3.02 6.86
C THR A 111 -5.75 -3.03 5.33
N THR A 112 -6.08 -1.91 4.67
CA THR A 112 -6.08 -1.86 3.21
C THR A 112 -4.65 -1.76 2.65
N THR A 113 -4.37 -2.46 1.55
CA THR A 113 -3.04 -2.51 0.93
C THR A 113 -2.58 -1.12 0.46
N SER A 114 -3.48 -0.31 -0.11
CA SER A 114 -3.18 1.05 -0.59
C SER A 114 -2.70 1.98 0.53
N GLN A 115 -3.34 1.93 1.70
CA GLN A 115 -2.96 2.76 2.85
C GLN A 115 -1.58 2.39 3.38
N ARG A 116 -1.23 1.09 3.40
CA ARG A 116 0.09 0.64 3.81
C ARG A 116 1.18 1.02 2.82
N ILE A 117 0.93 0.85 1.53
CA ILE A 117 1.89 1.28 0.49
C ILE A 117 2.08 2.80 0.56
N LYS A 118 1.01 3.57 0.77
CA LYS A 118 1.11 5.01 0.98
C LYS A 118 1.99 5.33 2.18
N GLY A 119 1.72 4.76 3.35
CA GLY A 119 2.55 4.97 4.54
C GLY A 119 4.03 4.59 4.35
N ILE A 120 4.32 3.49 3.64
CA ILE A 120 5.70 3.08 3.32
C ILE A 120 6.38 4.07 2.38
N THR A 121 5.65 4.59 1.40
CA THR A 121 6.22 5.44 0.35
C THR A 121 6.31 6.91 0.75
N THR A 122 5.41 7.41 1.60
CA THR A 122 5.38 8.82 2.05
C THR A 122 5.90 9.01 3.48
N GLY A 123 5.99 7.93 4.28
CA GLY A 123 6.30 8.02 5.72
C GLY A 123 5.14 8.57 6.57
N SER A 124 3.95 8.78 5.99
CA SER A 124 2.80 9.34 6.69
C SER A 124 1.94 8.29 7.38
N LEU A 125 1.30 8.65 8.50
CA LEU A 125 0.32 7.79 9.18
C LEU A 125 -0.96 7.66 8.32
N PRO A 126 -1.50 6.44 8.11
CA PRO A 126 -2.75 6.24 7.36
C PRO A 126 -3.95 6.81 8.11
N THR A 127 -4.95 7.32 7.38
CA THR A 127 -6.16 7.92 7.99
C THR A 127 -7.46 7.25 7.54
N PHE A 128 -8.48 7.28 8.39
CA PHE A 128 -9.77 6.60 8.16
C PHE A 128 -10.50 7.07 6.88
N VAL A 129 -10.37 8.34 6.49
CA VAL A 129 -11.01 8.88 5.27
C VAL A 129 -10.40 8.28 3.99
N GLU A 130 -9.19 7.73 4.06
CA GLU A 130 -8.55 7.04 2.94
C GLU A 130 -9.16 5.68 2.61
N MET A 131 -9.98 5.12 3.51
CA MET A 131 -10.73 3.89 3.21
C MET A 131 -11.70 4.10 2.05
N GLY A 132 -12.33 5.29 1.96
CA GLY A 132 -13.22 5.66 0.86
C GLY A 132 -12.48 5.92 -0.46
N TYR A 133 -11.22 6.37 -0.39
CA TYR A 133 -10.39 6.64 -1.57
C TYR A 133 -9.82 5.38 -2.25
N ASN A 134 -9.94 4.20 -1.62
CA ASN A 134 -9.61 2.92 -2.28
C ASN A 134 -10.45 2.65 -3.54
N PHE A 135 -11.64 3.25 -3.66
CA PHE A 135 -12.51 3.06 -4.83
C PHE A 135 -12.14 3.94 -6.02
N GLY A 136 -11.33 5.00 -5.82
CA GLY A 136 -11.05 6.01 -6.84
C GLY A 136 -9.58 6.27 -7.14
N ALA A 137 -8.65 5.67 -6.38
CA ALA A 137 -7.19 5.80 -6.53
C ALA A 137 -6.74 7.24 -6.92
N PRO A 138 -7.08 8.28 -6.14
CA PRO A 138 -6.63 9.64 -6.42
C PRO A 138 -5.09 9.70 -6.37
N SER A 139 -4.51 10.56 -7.21
CA SER A 139 -3.05 10.75 -7.28
C SER A 139 -2.46 11.10 -5.92
N VAL A 140 -1.30 10.52 -5.58
CA VAL A 140 -0.55 10.87 -4.38
C VAL A 140 0.01 12.28 -4.55
N LEU A 141 -0.58 13.25 -3.85
CA LEU A 141 -0.16 14.66 -3.87
C LEU A 141 1.05 14.93 -2.96
N GLU A 142 1.17 14.12 -1.91
CA GLU A 142 2.22 14.21 -0.89
C GLU A 142 3.59 13.83 -1.46
N ASP A 143 4.63 14.22 -0.74
CA ASP A 143 5.98 13.76 -1.04
C ASP A 143 6.10 12.25 -0.83
N SER A 144 6.85 11.58 -1.70
CA SER A 144 7.08 10.14 -1.62
C SER A 144 8.50 9.79 -2.03
N LEU A 145 9.02 8.70 -1.47
CA LEU A 145 10.33 8.13 -1.80
C LEU A 145 10.48 7.94 -3.31
N ILE A 146 9.42 7.48 -3.98
CA ILE A 146 9.39 7.27 -5.43
C ILE A 146 9.52 8.61 -6.16
N ARG A 147 8.81 9.65 -5.72
CA ARG A 147 8.89 11.00 -6.31
C ARG A 147 10.27 11.62 -6.10
N GLN A 148 10.86 11.49 -4.92
CA GLN A 148 12.21 11.97 -4.62
C GLN A 148 13.28 11.24 -5.44
N LEU A 149 13.19 9.91 -5.56
CA LEU A 149 14.13 9.15 -6.39
C LEU A 149 14.02 9.55 -7.87
N HIS A 150 12.82 9.84 -8.35
CA HIS A 150 12.59 10.31 -9.72
C HIS A 150 13.17 11.71 -9.94
N SER A 151 12.98 12.67 -9.03
CA SER A 151 13.55 14.02 -9.16
C SER A 151 15.08 14.01 -9.15
N LEU A 152 15.69 13.05 -8.46
CA LEU A 152 17.14 12.80 -8.48
C LEU A 152 17.65 12.07 -9.73
N GLY A 153 16.79 11.84 -10.73
CA GLY A 153 17.15 11.17 -11.98
C GLY A 153 17.49 9.68 -11.82
N LYS A 154 17.10 9.04 -10.70
CA LYS A 154 17.35 7.61 -10.51
C LYS A 154 16.40 6.80 -11.39
N ARG A 155 16.95 5.84 -12.13
CA ARG A 155 16.18 4.96 -13.01
C ARG A 155 15.35 3.98 -12.18
N GLN A 156 14.04 4.11 -12.26
CA GLN A 156 13.08 3.20 -11.62
C GLN A 156 12.60 2.18 -12.64
N ILE A 157 12.53 0.93 -12.23
CA ILE A 157 11.99 -0.16 -13.05
C ILE A 157 10.97 -0.89 -12.18
N ASP A 158 9.71 -0.77 -12.55
CA ASP A 158 8.62 -1.46 -11.88
C ASP A 158 8.16 -2.66 -12.74
N SER A 159 7.60 -3.69 -12.10
CA SER A 159 6.95 -4.81 -12.79
C SER A 159 5.83 -4.34 -13.73
N PHE A 160 5.14 -3.24 -13.38
CA PHE A 160 4.18 -2.59 -14.27
C PHE A 160 4.84 -2.01 -15.54
N TYR A 161 6.05 -1.45 -15.41
CA TYR A 161 6.86 -0.98 -16.55
C TYR A 161 7.24 -2.15 -17.47
N TRP A 162 7.61 -3.30 -16.90
CA TRP A 162 7.90 -4.51 -17.68
C TRP A 162 6.68 -5.02 -18.45
N ARG A 163 5.48 -5.00 -17.85
CA ARG A 163 4.26 -5.45 -18.52
C ARG A 163 3.92 -4.59 -19.73
N ARG A 164 3.98 -3.26 -19.60
CA ARG A 164 3.75 -2.32 -20.71
C ARG A 164 4.73 -2.50 -21.88
N HIS A 165 5.97 -2.96 -21.63
CA HIS A 165 6.96 -3.19 -22.69
C HIS A 165 6.94 -4.62 -23.25
N LEU A 166 6.62 -5.64 -22.46
CA LEU A 166 6.45 -7.01 -22.93
C LEU A 166 5.24 -7.17 -23.86
N ASP A 167 4.15 -6.43 -23.64
CA ASP A 167 2.99 -6.44 -24.54
C ASP A 167 3.33 -5.88 -25.95
N PHE A 168 4.29 -4.95 -26.03
CA PHE A 168 4.83 -4.43 -27.30
C PHE A 168 5.75 -5.44 -28.01
N GLY A 169 6.42 -6.33 -27.25
CA GLY A 169 7.25 -7.41 -27.81
C GLY A 169 6.42 -8.63 -28.25
N LEU A 170 5.39 -8.99 -27.50
CA LEU A 170 4.54 -10.15 -27.78
C LEU A 170 3.60 -9.92 -28.97
N SER A 171 3.10 -8.70 -29.17
CA SER A 171 2.27 -8.36 -30.35
C SER A 171 2.98 -8.54 -31.69
N ASN A 172 4.31 -8.41 -31.73
CA ASN A 172 5.11 -8.66 -32.93
C ASN A 172 5.49 -10.13 -33.12
N ILE A 173 5.49 -10.94 -32.06
CA ILE A 173 5.78 -12.38 -32.14
C ILE A 173 4.54 -13.16 -32.62
N PHE A 174 3.33 -12.78 -32.18
CA PHE A 174 2.09 -13.43 -32.60
C PHE A 174 1.67 -13.14 -34.05
N ARG A 175 2.25 -12.14 -34.71
CA ARG A 175 1.99 -11.88 -36.14
C ARG A 175 2.80 -12.77 -37.09
N SER A 176 3.81 -13.48 -36.58
CA SER A 176 4.73 -14.30 -37.39
C SER A 176 4.38 -15.80 -37.43
N GLN A 177 3.50 -16.29 -36.55
CA GLN A 177 3.24 -17.74 -36.40
C GLN A 177 1.98 -18.29 -37.10
N HIS A 178 1.25 -17.51 -37.91
CA HIS A 178 0.02 -17.97 -38.57
C HIS A 178 0.19 -18.73 -39.91
N HIS A 179 1.33 -19.40 -40.14
CA HIS A 179 1.49 -20.30 -41.30
C HIS A 179 2.29 -21.56 -40.96
N ILE A 180 1.67 -22.51 -40.24
CA ILE A 180 2.13 -23.91 -40.22
C ILE A 180 0.90 -24.82 -40.30
N PRO A 181 0.76 -25.66 -41.35
CA PRO A 181 -0.41 -26.52 -41.53
C PRO A 181 -0.33 -27.77 -40.63
N LEU A 182 -1.49 -28.15 -40.09
CA LEU A 182 -1.68 -29.36 -39.29
C LEU A 182 -1.54 -30.63 -40.16
N GLN A 183 -0.59 -31.50 -39.83
CA GLN A 183 -0.61 -32.90 -40.25
C GLN A 183 -1.17 -33.78 -39.11
N ARG A 184 -2.10 -34.63 -39.52
CA ARG A 184 -2.93 -35.54 -38.72
C ARG A 184 -2.13 -36.81 -38.41
N ILE A 185 -2.12 -37.22 -37.13
CA ILE A 185 -2.02 -38.62 -36.69
C ILE A 185 -3.17 -38.82 -35.70
#